data_AF-A0A9D2RNY0-F1
#
_entry.id   AF-A0A9D2RNY0-F1
#
_cell.length_a   1.000
_cell.length_b   1.000
_cell.length_c   1.000
_cell.angle_alpha   90.00
_cell.angle_beta   90.00
_cell.angle_gamma   90.00
#
_symmetry.space_group_name_H-M   'P 1'
#
loop_
_entity.id
_entity.type
_entity.pdbx_description
1 polymer ?
#
loop_
_entity_poly.entity_id
_entity_poly.type
_entity_poly.pdbx_seq_one_letter_code
_entity_poly.pdbx_strand_id
1 'polypeptide(L)'
;ATAPGGRQGFTRILTTEPEHPYAAHWWPTGHGLGYEHTFTHQIADLVQAIGEGTDPSPSFEEALQVQRVLAAVEASSADGSTWKHTDPEEATR
;
A
#
# COMPACT_ATOMS: atom_id res chain seq x y z
N ALA A 1 -9.96 15.53 15.94
CA ALA A 1 -8.72 16.31 16.13
C ALA A 1 -8.46 16.46 17.63
N THR A 2 -7.32 15.97 18.13
CA THR A 2 -7.00 15.94 19.59
C THR A 2 -6.11 17.11 20.03
N ALA A 3 -5.59 17.92 19.11
CA ALA A 3 -4.83 19.11 19.42
C ALA A 3 -5.72 20.24 20.00
N PRO A 4 -5.16 21.16 20.82
CA PRO A 4 -5.88 22.34 21.32
C PRO A 4 -6.54 23.15 20.20
N GLY A 5 -7.69 23.78 20.46
CA GLY A 5 -8.53 24.42 19.43
C GLY A 5 -7.83 25.42 18.50
N GLY A 6 -6.83 26.17 18.99
CA GLY A 6 -6.02 27.10 18.18
C GLY A 6 -4.85 26.47 17.41
N ARG A 7 -4.65 25.16 17.54
CA ARG A 7 -3.56 24.38 16.91
C ARG A 7 -4.09 23.25 16.02
N GLN A 8 -5.39 23.23 15.76
CA GLN A 8 -5.99 22.31 14.81
C GLN A 8 -5.75 22.83 13.39
N GLY A 9 -5.10 22.04 12.54
CA GLY A 9 -4.72 22.42 11.18
C GLY A 9 -3.68 21.48 10.59
N PHE A 10 -3.25 21.76 9.37
CA PHE A 10 -2.20 20.99 8.72
C PHE A 10 -0.90 21.06 9.52
N THR A 11 -0.31 19.89 9.77
CA THR A 11 0.98 19.76 10.44
C THR A 11 1.93 19.02 9.51
N ARG A 12 3.18 19.48 9.46
CA ARG A 12 4.26 18.74 8.84
C ARG A 12 4.87 17.81 9.88
N ILE A 13 4.78 16.51 9.64
CA ILE A 13 5.31 15.45 10.51
C ILE A 13 6.53 14.84 9.82
N LEU A 14 7.57 14.56 10.60
CA LEU A 14 8.74 13.84 10.12
C LEU A 14 8.51 12.33 10.32
N THR A 15 8.37 11.58 9.24
CA THR A 15 7.99 10.16 9.25
C THR A 15 9.16 9.21 9.50
N THR A 16 10.09 9.59 10.37
CA THR A 16 11.27 8.78 10.74
C THR A 16 11.34 8.51 12.24
N GLU A 17 10.32 8.90 13.02
CA GLU A 17 10.24 8.49 14.42
C GLU A 17 10.07 6.97 14.56
N PRO A 18 10.59 6.34 15.62
CA PRO A 18 10.58 4.87 15.78
C PRO A 18 9.18 4.24 15.79
N GLU A 19 8.14 4.97 16.19
CA GLU A 19 6.75 4.51 16.13
C GLU A 19 6.19 4.37 14.71
N HIS A 20 6.84 4.95 13.70
CA HIS A 20 6.41 4.78 12.32
C HIS A 20 6.78 3.38 11.81
N PRO A 21 5.95 2.78 10.94
CA PRO A 21 6.22 1.45 10.39
C PRO A 21 7.63 1.33 9.84
N TYR A 22 8.32 0.25 10.22
CA TYR A 22 9.70 -0.10 9.87
C TYR A 22 10.80 0.85 10.36
N ALA A 23 10.50 2.08 10.76
CA ALA A 23 11.50 3.12 11.04
C ALA A 23 12.45 2.76 12.19
N ALA A 24 11.95 2.07 13.23
CA ALA A 24 12.75 1.63 14.37
C ALA A 24 13.94 0.70 14.03
N HIS A 25 13.95 0.10 12.84
CA HIS A 25 15.00 -0.83 12.39
C HIS A 25 16.12 -0.16 11.60
N TRP A 26 16.09 1.18 11.45
CA TRP A 26 17.05 1.93 10.66
C TRP A 26 17.80 2.97 11.51
N TRP A 27 17.89 4.20 10.99
CA TRP A 27 18.65 5.30 11.57
C TRP A 27 17.81 6.11 12.56
N PRO A 28 18.45 6.89 13.46
CA PRO A 28 17.74 7.82 14.33
C PRO A 28 16.90 8.85 13.54
N THR A 29 15.86 9.36 14.20
CA THR A 29 14.96 10.41 13.68
C THR A 29 15.73 11.53 12.97
N GLY A 30 15.29 11.89 11.76
CA GLY A 30 15.91 12.92 10.92
C GLY A 30 16.70 12.39 9.73
N HIS A 31 17.04 11.10 9.73
CA HIS A 31 17.76 10.45 8.64
C HIS A 31 16.77 9.79 7.71
N GLY A 32 16.71 10.28 6.47
CA GLY A 32 15.77 9.78 5.47
C GLY A 32 16.07 8.35 5.05
N LEU A 33 15.01 7.63 4.70
CA LEU A 33 15.08 6.38 3.96
C LEU A 33 14.94 6.66 2.47
N GLY A 34 15.53 5.81 1.65
CA GLY A 34 15.41 5.81 0.19
C GLY A 34 14.50 4.71 -0.36
N TYR A 35 14.29 4.74 -1.67
CA TYR A 35 13.45 3.76 -2.40
C TYR A 35 13.86 2.30 -2.16
N GLU A 36 15.14 2.04 -1.97
CA GLU A 36 15.71 0.73 -1.72
C GLU A 36 15.23 0.07 -0.43
N HIS A 37 14.80 0.87 0.56
CA HIS A 37 14.38 0.37 1.87
C HIS A 37 13.06 -0.39 1.76
N THR A 38 12.17 0.00 0.82
CA THR A 38 10.90 -0.67 0.56
C THR A 38 11.09 -2.15 0.24
N PHE A 39 12.14 -2.51 -0.53
CA PHE A 39 12.40 -3.92 -0.84
C PHE A 39 12.85 -4.71 0.38
N THR A 40 13.62 -4.08 1.26
CA THR A 40 14.03 -4.71 2.52
C THR A 40 12.81 -4.95 3.42
N HIS A 41 11.89 -3.97 3.50
CA HIS A 41 10.64 -4.11 4.25
C HIS A 41 9.78 -5.25 3.70
N GLN A 42 9.60 -5.33 2.38
CA GLN A 42 8.85 -6.42 1.73
C GLN A 42 9.45 -7.81 1.99
N ILE A 43 10.77 -7.95 1.93
CA ILE A 43 11.44 -9.22 2.21
C ILE A 43 11.29 -9.58 3.69
N ALA A 44 11.40 -8.61 4.60
CA ALA A 44 11.21 -8.84 6.03
C ALA A 44 9.82 -9.40 6.33
N ASP A 45 8.77 -8.75 5.81
CA ASP A 45 7.38 -9.19 6.02
C ASP A 45 7.10 -10.56 5.41
N LEU A 46 7.62 -10.81 4.20
CA LEU A 46 7.46 -12.11 3.53
C LEU A 46 8.10 -13.25 4.34
N VAL A 47 9.36 -13.06 4.77
CA VAL A 47 10.08 -14.08 5.54
C VAL A 47 9.43 -14.28 6.91
N GLN A 48 8.94 -13.21 7.54
CA GLN A 48 8.20 -13.31 8.79
C GLN A 48 6.91 -14.12 8.62
N ALA A 49 6.09 -13.83 7.61
CA ALA A 49 4.85 -14.56 7.34
C ALA A 49 5.10 -16.06 7.09
N ILE A 50 6.14 -16.39 6.32
CA ILE A 50 6.56 -17.79 6.10
C ILE A 50 6.95 -18.45 7.42
N GLY A 51 7.71 -17.76 8.27
CA GLY A 51 8.15 -18.28 9.57
C GLY A 51 6.99 -18.47 10.56
N GLU A 52 5.97 -17.62 10.49
CA GLU A 52 4.75 -17.68 11.31
C GLU A 52 3.68 -18.62 10.74
N GLY A 53 3.82 -19.07 9.50
CA GLY A 53 2.82 -19.89 8.81
C GLY A 53 1.55 -19.12 8.46
N THR A 54 1.66 -17.81 8.24
CA THR A 54 0.56 -16.92 7.83
C THR A 54 0.67 -16.57 6.35
N ASP A 55 -0.46 -16.25 5.72
CA ASP A 55 -0.47 -15.82 4.33
C ASP A 55 0.11 -14.39 4.21
N PRO A 56 1.16 -14.18 3.39
CA PRO A 56 1.72 -12.84 3.18
C PRO A 56 0.75 -11.95 2.41
N SER A 57 0.80 -10.64 2.69
CA SER A 57 0.04 -9.60 1.97
C SER A 57 1.00 -8.67 1.21
N PRO A 58 0.64 -8.22 -0.02
CA PRO A 58 -0.57 -8.58 -0.75
C PRO A 58 -0.53 -10.00 -1.30
N SER A 59 -1.68 -10.65 -1.27
CA SER A 59 -1.92 -11.99 -1.82
C SER A 59 -2.06 -11.96 -3.34
N PHE A 60 -2.10 -13.15 -3.97
CA PHE A 60 -2.38 -13.26 -5.39
C PHE A 60 -3.82 -12.88 -5.77
N GLU A 61 -4.78 -13.03 -4.87
CA GLU A 61 -6.16 -12.58 -5.10
C GLU A 61 -6.22 -11.05 -5.19
N GLU A 62 -5.52 -10.35 -4.30
CA GLU A 62 -5.39 -8.89 -4.36
C GLU A 62 -4.64 -8.45 -5.62
N ALA A 63 -3.58 -9.17 -6.02
CA ALA A 63 -2.88 -8.91 -7.27
C ALA A 63 -3.75 -9.11 -8.52
N LEU A 64 -4.65 -10.11 -8.51
CA LEU A 64 -5.62 -10.32 -9.59
C LEU A 64 -6.58 -9.13 -9.71
N GLN A 65 -7.01 -8.56 -8.58
CA GLN A 65 -7.87 -7.38 -8.63
C GLN A 65 -7.15 -6.18 -9.25
N VAL A 66 -5.86 -5.98 -8.94
CA VAL A 66 -5.05 -4.95 -9.61
C VAL A 66 -4.99 -5.21 -11.12
N GLN A 67 -4.80 -6.45 -11.56
CA GLN A 67 -4.79 -6.78 -12.99
C GLN A 67 -6.14 -6.51 -13.67
N ARG A 68 -7.27 -6.75 -13.00
CA ARG A 68 -8.60 -6.41 -13.52
C ARG A 68 -8.76 -4.90 -13.72
N VAL A 69 -8.26 -4.10 -12.78
CA VAL A 69 -8.24 -2.62 -12.94
C VAL A 69 -7.42 -2.23 -14.17
N LEU A 70 -6.23 -2.80 -14.36
CA LEU A 70 -5.40 -2.52 -15.53
C LEU A 70 -6.10 -2.90 -16.84
N ALA A 71 -6.75 -4.07 -16.88
CA ALA A 71 -7.54 -4.52 -18.03
C ALA A 71 -8.74 -3.58 -18.32
N ALA A 72 -9.43 -3.12 -17.27
CA ALA A 72 -10.54 -2.17 -17.41
C ALA A 72 -10.07 -0.82 -17.97
N VAL A 73 -8.89 -0.33 -17.57
CA VAL A 73 -8.28 0.90 -18.12
C VAL A 73 -7.98 0.72 -19.61
N GLU A 74 -7.38 -0.40 -20.01
CA GLU A 74 -7.11 -0.69 -21.42
C GLU A 74 -8.40 -0.74 -22.25
N ALA A 75 -9.42 -1.45 -21.75
CA ALA A 75 -10.73 -1.54 -22.40
C ALA A 75 -11.46 -0.19 -22.47
N SER A 76 -11.34 0.64 -21.42
CA SER A 76 -11.88 2.00 -21.41
C SER A 76 -11.24 2.86 -22.51
N SER A 77 -9.91 2.84 -22.59
CA SER A 77 -9.17 3.61 -23.61
C SER A 77 -9.52 3.20 -25.03
N ALA A 78 -9.75 1.90 -25.27
CA ALA A 78 -10.14 1.39 -26.58
C ALA A 78 -11.59 1.77 -26.97
N ASP A 79 -12.46 1.98 -25.98
CA ASP A 79 -13.88 2.28 -26.15
C ASP A 79 -14.21 3.72 -25.75
N GLY A 80 -13.44 4.67 -26.29
CA GLY A 80 -13.75 6.11 -26.18
C GLY A 80 -13.70 6.67 -24.75
N SER A 81 -12.87 6.10 -23.88
CA SER A 81 -12.75 6.48 -22.47
C SER A 81 -14.05 6.31 -21.68
N THR A 82 -14.83 5.29 -22.04
CA THR A 82 -16.05 4.92 -21.31
C THR A 82 -15.75 4.17 -20.02
N TRP A 83 -16.66 4.25 -19.06
CA TRP A 83 -16.50 3.58 -17.78
C TRP A 83 -16.59 2.04 -17.93
N LYS A 84 -15.76 1.31 -17.18
CA LYS A 84 -15.69 -0.17 -17.16
C LYS A 84 -15.72 -0.65 -15.71
N HIS A 85 -16.53 -1.67 -15.42
CA HIS A 85 -16.50 -2.37 -14.13
C HIS A 85 -15.19 -3.15 -13.97
N THR A 86 -14.67 -3.18 -12.75
CA THR A 86 -13.42 -3.90 -12.39
C THR A 86 -13.69 -5.16 -11.58
N ASP A 87 -14.93 -5.34 -11.13
CA ASP A 87 -15.36 -6.53 -10.42
C ASP A 87 -15.56 -7.67 -11.42
N PRO A 88 -15.36 -8.94 -11.01
CA PRO A 88 -15.87 -10.02 -11.82
C PRO A 88 -17.37 -9.78 -11.99
N GLU A 89 -17.88 -9.80 -13.22
CA GLU A 89 -19.31 -10.00 -13.39
C GLU A 89 -19.66 -11.22 -12.54
N GLU A 90 -20.55 -11.06 -11.56
CA GLU A 90 -21.21 -12.20 -10.95
C GLU A 90 -21.65 -13.06 -12.13
N ALA A 91 -21.02 -14.23 -12.28
CA ALA A 91 -21.39 -15.19 -13.29
C ALA A 91 -22.89 -15.37 -13.14
N THR A 92 -23.65 -14.77 -14.04
CA THR A 92 -25.10 -14.71 -13.98
C THR A 92 -25.57 -16.15 -13.85
N ARG A 93 -26.07 -16.50 -12.67
CA ARG A 93 -26.66 -17.79 -12.36
C ARG A 93 -27.97 -17.56 -11.64
#